data_AF-A0A7J8MA90-F1
#
_entry.id   AF-A0A7J8MA90-F1
#
_cell.length_a   1.000
_cell.length_b   1.000
_cell.length_c   1.000
_cell.angle_alpha   90.00
_cell.angle_beta   90.00
_cell.angle_gamma   90.00
#
_symmetry.space_group_name_H-M   'P 1'
#
loop_
_entity.id
_entity.type
_entity.pdbx_description
1 polymer ?
#
loop_
_entity_poly.entity_id
_entity_poly.type
_entity_poly.pdbx_seq_one_letter_code
_entity_poly.pdbx_strand_id
1 'polypeptide(L)'
;MVGAPCEPLEVPAFSLIIGRKTMAGSCIGGMKETQEMIDFAAKHNIKADIEVISMDYVNKAMERLEQADVRYRFVIDIGNTLAATKPSS
;
A
#
# COMPACT_ATOMS: atom_id res chain seq x y z
N MET A 1 8.01 5.63 -3.25
CA MET A 1 6.66 6.07 -3.70
C MET A 1 6.33 5.35 -4.99
N VAL A 2 5.21 4.62 -5.03
CA VAL A 2 4.80 3.86 -6.23
C VAL A 2 3.47 4.44 -6.73
N GLY A 3 3.46 5.02 -7.93
CA GLY A 3 2.23 5.41 -8.65
C GLY A 3 1.77 6.88 -8.53
N ALA A 4 2.28 7.68 -7.59
CA ALA A 4 1.89 9.10 -7.44
C ALA A 4 3.12 10.00 -7.19
N PRO A 5 3.95 10.27 -8.21
CA PRO A 5 5.11 11.17 -8.07
C PRO A 5 4.68 12.61 -7.79
N CYS A 6 5.54 13.37 -7.10
CA CYS A 6 5.31 14.80 -6.87
C CYS A 6 5.48 15.65 -8.13
N GLU A 7 6.33 15.20 -9.05
CA GLU A 7 6.58 15.86 -10.33
C GLU A 7 5.66 15.29 -11.43
N PRO A 8 5.27 16.12 -12.42
CA PRO A 8 4.49 15.64 -13.56
C PRO A 8 5.23 14.55 -14.34
N LEU A 9 4.48 13.56 -14.82
CA LEU A 9 5.02 12.53 -15.71
C LEU A 9 5.24 13.10 -17.11
N GLU A 10 6.45 12.98 -17.63
CA GLU A 10 6.76 13.27 -19.03
C GLU A 10 6.35 12.10 -19.92
N VAL A 11 5.45 12.34 -20.88
CA VAL A 11 4.91 11.31 -21.77
C VAL A 11 5.10 11.72 -23.23
N PRO A 12 6.02 11.07 -23.99
CA PRO A 12 6.25 11.40 -25.39
C PRO A 12 5.04 11.02 -26.26
N ALA A 13 4.40 12.00 -26.91
CA ALA A 13 3.17 11.78 -27.69
C ALA A 13 3.32 10.71 -28.79
N PHE A 14 4.42 10.72 -29.54
CA PHE A 14 4.67 9.73 -30.60
C PHE A 14 4.79 8.29 -30.06
N SER A 15 5.21 8.09 -28.80
CA SER A 15 5.28 6.77 -28.19
C SER A 15 3.90 6.13 -27.97
N LEU A 16 2.87 6.97 -27.74
CA LEU A 16 1.48 6.55 -27.64
C LEU A 16 0.85 6.36 -29.02
N ILE A 17 1.10 7.30 -29.94
CA ILE A 17 0.49 7.31 -31.28
C ILE A 17 0.96 6.12 -32.13
N ILE A 18 2.27 5.93 -32.29
CA ILE A 18 2.83 4.89 -33.17
C ILE A 18 2.44 3.50 -32.68
N GLY A 19 2.45 3.30 -31.35
CA GLY A 19 2.11 2.02 -30.73
C GLY A 19 0.63 1.82 -30.42
N ARG A 20 -0.23 2.81 -30.70
CA ARG A 20 -1.66 2.82 -30.29
C ARG A 20 -1.85 2.46 -28.80
N LYS A 21 -1.06 3.08 -27.92
CA LYS A 21 -1.04 2.79 -26.48
C LYS A 21 -1.99 3.71 -25.71
N THR A 22 -2.54 3.21 -24.61
CA THR A 22 -3.41 3.96 -23.69
C THR A 22 -2.71 4.17 -22.35
N MET A 23 -2.87 5.36 -21.77
CA MET A 23 -2.48 5.69 -20.41
C MET A 23 -3.70 6.17 -19.63
N ALA A 24 -3.96 5.58 -18.46
CA ALA A 24 -5.09 5.91 -17.60
C ALA A 24 -4.66 5.91 -16.14
N GLY A 25 -5.32 6.74 -15.32
CA GLY A 25 -5.17 6.75 -13.87
C GLY A 25 -6.34 6.04 -13.20
N SER A 26 -6.08 5.38 -12.07
CA SER A 26 -7.09 4.81 -11.18
C SER A 26 -6.63 5.00 -9.75
N CYS A 27 -7.55 5.42 -8.88
CA CYS A 27 -7.29 5.59 -7.47
C CYS A 27 -8.40 4.87 -6.72
N ILE A 28 -8.03 3.80 -5.99
CA ILE A 28 -8.91 2.93 -5.22
C ILE A 28 -10.11 2.38 -6.04
N GLY A 29 -10.97 1.57 -5.40
CA GLY A 29 -12.19 1.02 -6.00
C GLY A 29 -13.42 1.38 -5.16
N GLY A 30 -14.60 1.19 -5.74
CA GLY A 30 -15.86 1.38 -5.01
C GLY A 30 -16.07 0.34 -3.91
N MET A 31 -17.06 0.54 -3.03
CA MET A 31 -17.37 -0.43 -1.96
C MET A 31 -17.72 -1.82 -2.52
N LYS A 32 -18.53 -1.87 -3.58
CA LYS A 32 -18.92 -3.13 -4.23
C LYS A 32 -17.71 -3.86 -4.81
N GLU A 33 -16.86 -3.15 -5.56
CA GLU A 33 -15.63 -3.69 -6.13
C GLU A 33 -14.66 -4.18 -5.05
N THR A 34 -14.58 -3.44 -3.92
CA THR A 34 -13.77 -3.85 -2.77
C THR A 34 -14.29 -5.16 -2.17
N GLN A 35 -15.60 -5.34 -2.04
CA GLN A 35 -16.17 -6.60 -1.56
C GLN A 35 -15.84 -7.75 -2.51
N GLU A 36 -16.03 -7.54 -3.83
CA GLU A 36 -15.69 -8.54 -4.85
C GLU A 36 -14.19 -8.90 -4.81
N MET A 37 -13.32 -7.92 -4.59
CA MET A 37 -11.87 -8.12 -4.44
C MET A 37 -11.53 -8.96 -3.20
N ILE A 38 -12.17 -8.71 -2.05
CA ILE A 38 -11.95 -9.49 -0.83
C ILE A 38 -12.46 -10.93 -0.99
N ASP A 39 -13.63 -11.12 -1.58
CA ASP A 39 -14.21 -12.44 -1.83
C ASP A 39 -13.31 -13.25 -2.78
N PHE A 40 -12.81 -12.61 -3.83
CA PHE A 40 -11.85 -13.20 -4.76
C PHE A 40 -10.54 -13.58 -4.06
N ALA A 41 -9.97 -12.67 -3.26
CA ALA A 41 -8.74 -12.92 -2.53
C ALA A 41 -8.87 -14.11 -1.56
N ALA A 42 -9.98 -14.19 -0.82
CA ALA A 42 -10.29 -15.31 0.06
C ALA A 42 -10.41 -16.63 -0.70
N LYS A 43 -11.14 -16.65 -1.83
CA LYS A 43 -11.33 -17.84 -2.67
C LYS A 43 -10.01 -18.37 -3.24
N HIS A 44 -9.10 -17.49 -3.58
CA HIS A 44 -7.83 -17.84 -4.23
C HIS A 44 -6.62 -17.86 -3.28
N ASN A 45 -6.86 -17.74 -1.97
CA ASN A 45 -5.82 -17.67 -0.94
C ASN A 45 -4.74 -16.61 -1.25
N ILE A 46 -5.16 -15.46 -1.78
CA ILE A 46 -4.30 -14.31 -2.03
C ILE A 46 -4.11 -13.57 -0.72
N LYS A 47 -2.86 -13.50 -0.25
CA LYS A 47 -2.48 -12.81 0.97
C LYS A 47 -1.33 -11.86 0.67
N ALA A 48 -1.27 -10.75 1.40
CA ALA A 48 -0.09 -9.91 1.40
C ALA A 48 0.99 -10.55 2.28
N ASP A 49 2.26 -10.45 1.88
CA ASP A 49 3.35 -10.73 2.79
C ASP A 49 3.52 -9.51 3.72
N ILE A 50 3.35 -9.78 5.01
CA ILE A 50 3.29 -8.75 6.04
C ILE A 50 4.37 -8.95 7.09
N GLU A 51 4.87 -7.83 7.60
CA GLU A 51 5.63 -7.77 8.84
C GLU A 51 4.73 -7.14 9.90
N VAL A 52 4.35 -7.92 10.91
CA VAL A 52 3.50 -7.45 12.01
C VAL A 52 4.37 -6.69 13.01
N ILE A 53 3.98 -5.46 13.33
CA ILE A 53 4.70 -4.58 14.24
C ILE A 53 3.81 -4.14 15.40
N SER A 54 4.43 -3.82 16.52
CA SER A 54 3.78 -3.19 17.66
C SER A 54 3.61 -1.68 17.46
N MET A 55 2.69 -1.08 18.21
CA MET A 55 2.38 0.35 18.10
C MET A 55 3.56 1.25 18.48
N ASP A 56 4.40 0.87 19.43
CA ASP A 56 5.63 1.59 19.81
C ASP A 56 6.70 1.58 18.72
N TYR A 57 6.66 0.59 17.82
CA TYR A 57 7.61 0.44 16.72
C TYR A 57 7.26 1.29 15.49
N VAL A 58 6.09 1.96 15.46
CA VAL A 58 5.57 2.64 14.26
C VAL A 58 6.54 3.68 13.68
N ASN A 59 7.22 4.47 14.52
CA ASN A 59 8.18 5.47 14.04
C ASN A 59 9.37 4.82 13.34
N LYS A 60 9.88 3.70 13.88
CA LYS A 60 10.97 2.97 13.25
C LYS A 60 10.54 2.31 11.94
N ALA A 61 9.30 1.83 11.89
CA ALA A 61 8.72 1.29 10.67
C ALA A 61 8.57 2.35 9.57
N MET A 62 8.27 3.61 9.91
CA MET A 62 8.23 4.71 8.95
C MET A 62 9.61 4.98 8.33
N GLU A 63 10.69 5.01 9.13
CA GLU A 63 12.06 5.14 8.61
C GLU A 63 12.42 4.01 7.63
N ARG A 64 12.06 2.76 7.98
CA ARG A 64 12.28 1.59 7.12
C ARG A 64 11.46 1.65 5.84
N LEU A 65 10.21 2.12 5.93
CA LEU A 65 9.33 2.28 4.78
C LEU A 65 9.89 3.27 3.76
N GLU A 66 10.47 4.39 4.20
CA GLU A 66 11.14 5.37 3.34
C GLU A 66 12.33 4.76 2.59
N GLN A 67 13.07 3.86 3.25
CA GLN A 67 14.20 3.12 2.67
C GLN A 67 13.78 1.89 1.84
N ALA A 68 12.47 1.64 1.71
CA ALA A 68 11.91 0.41 1.13
C ALA A 68 12.42 -0.89 1.81
N ASP A 69 12.82 -0.79 3.08
CA ASP A 69 13.30 -1.90 3.92
C ASP A 69 12.14 -2.66 4.58
N VAL A 70 11.29 -3.25 3.73
CA VAL A 70 10.19 -4.12 4.13
C VAL A 70 9.82 -5.03 2.97
N ARG A 71 9.43 -6.26 3.26
CA ARG A 71 8.92 -7.20 2.25
C ARG A 71 7.55 -7.75 2.70
N TYR A 72 6.41 -7.19 2.30
CA TYR A 72 6.18 -6.03 1.42
C TYR A 72 5.31 -4.93 2.09
N ARG A 73 4.71 -5.20 3.26
CA ARG A 73 3.91 -4.25 4.04
C ARG A 73 4.10 -4.44 5.53
N PHE A 74 4.06 -3.33 6.28
CA PHE A 74 3.86 -3.37 7.73
C PHE A 74 2.36 -3.49 8.06
N VAL A 75 2.03 -4.26 9.10
CA VAL A 75 0.70 -4.30 9.70
C VAL A 75 0.85 -4.06 11.20
N ILE A 76 0.17 -3.06 11.73
CA ILE A 76 0.23 -2.75 13.16
C ILE A 76 -0.76 -3.63 13.91
N ASP A 77 -0.29 -4.38 14.90
CA ASP A 77 -1.14 -5.16 15.79
C ASP A 77 -1.73 -4.28 16.90
N ILE A 78 -2.77 -3.53 16.53
CA ILE A 78 -3.46 -2.62 17.43
C ILE A 78 -4.14 -3.39 18.58
N GLY A 79 -4.72 -4.55 18.29
CA GLY A 79 -5.49 -5.33 19.26
C GLY A 79 -4.67 -5.74 20.48
N ASN A 80 -3.40 -6.09 20.27
CA ASN A 80 -2.52 -6.57 21.34
C ASN A 80 -1.59 -5.51 21.91
N THR A 81 -1.21 -4.49 21.13
CA THR A 81 -0.06 -3.62 21.50
C THR A 81 -0.42 -2.20 21.90
N LEU A 82 -1.61 -1.70 21.54
CA LEU A 82 -1.99 -0.30 21.77
C LEU A 82 -2.11 0.08 23.25
N ALA A 83 -2.67 -0.80 24.08
CA ALA A 83 -2.85 -0.52 25.51
C ALA A 83 -1.51 -0.45 26.28
N ALA A 84 -0.52 -1.22 25.83
CA ALA A 84 0.82 -1.25 26.41
C ALA A 84 1.64 0.02 26.07
N THR A 85 1.19 0.83 25.12
CA THR A 85 1.87 2.05 24.66
C THR A 85 1.34 3.33 25.32
N LYS A 86 0.33 3.26 26.18
CA LYS A 86 -0.19 4.45 26.86
C LYS A 86 0.89 5.03 27.78
N PRO A 87 1.20 6.33 27.68
CA PRO A 87 2.09 6.96 28.64
C PRO A 87 1.47 6.82 30.04
N SER A 88 2.29 6.43 31.02
CA SER A 88 1.90 6.50 32.43
C SER A 88 1.50 7.94 32.72
N SER A 89 0.25 8.13 33.17
CA SER A 89 -0.26 9.42 33.60
C SER A 89 0.60 10.02 34.72
#